data_AF-A0A4Q1UJP4-F1
#
_entry.id   AF-A0A4Q1UJP4-F1
#
_cell.length_a   1.000
_cell.length_b   1.000
_cell.length_c   1.000
_cell.angle_alpha   90.00
_cell.angle_beta   90.00
_cell.angle_gamma   90.00
#
_symmetry.space_group_name_H-M   'P 1'
#
loop_
_entity.id
_entity.type
_entity.pdbx_description
1 polymer ?
#
loop_
_entity_poly.entity_id
_entity_poly.type
_entity_poly.pdbx_seq_one_letter_code
_entity_poly.pdbx_strand_id
1 'polypeptide(L)'
;MQQPKAPGKKAAPSATPPVASIPVISDVGNLSPPEKPEPVLHAKNAGLGPCTSAVERGSASAIDAPHSAFSNWHSGAPNLHAFQSIVIETYQSPVAPRAASVILASPSANGCDATSIQVFPSARPCIDVEKDILKSSAVIGKLAGLPLYRSSVGEHRILMPSAGNGCVIIGVSVQYVAGAAAAPLPVQPAPAPIISPSPTPSAK
;
A
#
# COMPACT_ATOMS: atom_id res chain seq x y z
N MET A 1 -37.43 -18.68 -60.50
CA MET A 1 -36.10 -19.13 -60.05
C MET A 1 -35.41 -17.95 -59.38
N GLN A 2 -35.68 -17.74 -58.09
CA GLN A 2 -35.12 -16.65 -57.27
C GLN A 2 -34.06 -17.24 -56.34
N GLN A 3 -32.85 -16.70 -56.39
CA GLN A 3 -31.70 -17.14 -55.59
C GLN A 3 -31.57 -16.22 -54.35
N PRO A 4 -31.54 -16.75 -53.11
CA PRO A 4 -31.41 -15.93 -51.91
C PRO A 4 -29.98 -15.39 -51.69
N LYS A 5 -29.88 -14.12 -51.27
CA LYS A 5 -28.66 -13.44 -50.80
C LYS A 5 -28.13 -14.08 -49.51
N ALA A 6 -26.81 -14.30 -49.45
CA ALA A 6 -26.10 -14.72 -48.25
C ALA A 6 -26.00 -13.59 -47.20
N PRO A 7 -26.12 -13.86 -45.88
CA PRO A 7 -25.93 -12.86 -44.83
C PRO A 7 -24.45 -12.61 -44.52
N GLY A 8 -24.09 -11.35 -44.30
CA GLY A 8 -22.74 -10.90 -43.97
C GLY A 8 -22.22 -11.43 -42.63
N LYS A 9 -20.93 -11.78 -42.61
CA LYS A 9 -20.18 -12.16 -41.39
C LYS A 9 -20.10 -10.98 -40.42
N LYS A 10 -20.63 -11.16 -39.21
CA LYS A 10 -20.32 -10.32 -38.04
C LYS A 10 -18.85 -10.49 -37.67
N ALA A 11 -18.12 -9.39 -37.53
CA ALA A 11 -16.76 -9.38 -36.98
C ALA A 11 -16.80 -9.78 -35.50
N ALA A 12 -15.92 -10.71 -35.12
CA ALA A 12 -15.74 -11.14 -33.73
C ALA A 12 -14.96 -10.06 -32.94
N PRO A 13 -15.23 -9.87 -31.63
CA PRO A 13 -14.47 -8.95 -30.80
C PRO A 13 -13.01 -9.40 -30.66
N SER A 14 -12.08 -8.49 -30.91
CA SER A 14 -10.64 -8.69 -30.72
C SER A 14 -10.34 -9.01 -29.26
N ALA A 15 -9.63 -10.12 -29.03
CA ALA A 15 -9.18 -10.55 -27.72
C ALA A 15 -8.20 -9.53 -27.12
N THR A 16 -8.52 -9.06 -25.91
CA THR A 16 -7.60 -8.30 -25.05
C THR A 16 -6.39 -9.19 -24.72
N PRO A 17 -5.14 -8.69 -24.78
CA PRO A 17 -3.98 -9.46 -24.39
C PRO A 17 -4.07 -9.88 -22.91
N PRO A 18 -3.56 -11.07 -22.54
CA PRO A 18 -3.67 -11.57 -21.18
C PRO A 18 -2.85 -10.69 -20.23
N VAL A 19 -3.51 -10.16 -19.19
CA VAL A 19 -2.83 -9.59 -18.03
C VAL A 19 -1.93 -10.68 -17.46
N ALA A 20 -0.63 -10.41 -17.37
CA ALA A 20 0.34 -11.35 -16.82
C ALA A 20 -0.12 -11.83 -15.43
N SER A 21 -0.16 -13.15 -15.25
CA SER A 21 -0.60 -13.81 -14.03
C SER A 21 0.27 -13.38 -12.85
N ILE A 22 -0.29 -12.55 -11.97
CA ILE A 22 0.33 -12.19 -10.70
C ILE A 22 0.09 -13.36 -9.73
N PRO A 23 1.10 -13.84 -9.00
CA PRO A 23 0.92 -14.92 -8.02
C PRO A 23 -0.03 -14.47 -6.89
N VAL A 24 -1.08 -15.25 -6.67
CA VAL A 24 -2.06 -15.10 -5.59
C VAL A 24 -1.65 -16.04 -4.46
N ILE A 25 -1.45 -15.51 -3.25
CA ILE A 25 -1.32 -16.32 -2.03
C ILE A 25 -2.41 -15.85 -1.09
N SER A 26 -3.35 -16.73 -0.76
CA SER A 26 -4.43 -16.51 0.19
C SER A 26 -4.55 -17.75 1.06
N ASP A 27 -4.06 -17.73 2.29
CA ASP A 27 -4.24 -18.80 3.26
C ASP A 27 -5.32 -18.38 4.28
N VAL A 28 -6.55 -18.80 4.02
CA VAL A 28 -7.68 -18.64 4.97
C VAL A 28 -7.76 -19.87 5.87
N GLY A 29 -6.96 -19.90 6.94
CA GLY A 29 -7.15 -20.92 7.97
C GLY A 29 -6.02 -21.04 8.98
N ASN A 30 -6.06 -20.21 10.03
CA ASN A 30 -5.80 -20.55 11.45
C ASN A 30 -5.48 -19.25 12.23
N LEU A 31 -6.42 -18.76 13.05
CA LEU A 31 -6.24 -17.50 13.79
C LEU A 31 -5.58 -17.77 15.15
N SER A 32 -4.23 -17.82 15.17
CA SER A 32 -3.39 -17.81 16.39
C SER A 32 -2.79 -16.40 16.64
N PRO A 33 -2.30 -16.05 17.86
CA PRO A 33 -1.71 -14.73 18.20
C PRO A 33 -0.60 -14.35 17.21
N PRO A 34 -0.24 -13.06 17.02
CA PRO A 34 0.34 -12.61 15.77
C PRO A 34 1.71 -13.24 15.54
N GLU A 35 1.70 -14.35 14.80
CA GLU A 35 2.73 -14.63 13.83
C GLU A 35 3.01 -13.32 13.08
N LYS A 36 4.27 -13.12 12.72
CA LYS A 36 4.71 -11.95 11.95
C LYS A 36 3.65 -11.68 10.85
N PRO A 37 3.01 -10.49 10.81
CA PRO A 37 1.82 -10.28 9.99
C PRO A 37 2.04 -10.73 8.56
N GLU A 38 1.06 -11.37 7.94
CA GLU A 38 1.18 -11.93 6.58
C GLU A 38 1.75 -10.94 5.54
N PRO A 39 1.40 -9.63 5.55
CA PRO A 39 2.04 -8.66 4.64
C PRO A 39 3.56 -8.60 4.78
N VAL A 40 4.09 -8.78 5.99
CA VAL A 40 5.54 -8.80 6.26
C VAL A 40 6.17 -10.07 5.70
N LEU A 41 5.49 -11.22 5.82
CA LEU A 41 5.92 -12.47 5.20
C LEU A 41 5.94 -12.36 3.66
N HIS A 42 4.88 -11.81 3.08
CA HIS A 42 4.79 -11.55 1.64
C HIS A 42 5.91 -10.61 1.17
N ALA A 43 6.13 -9.49 1.88
CA ALA A 43 7.18 -8.53 1.58
C ALA A 43 8.59 -9.14 1.65
N LYS A 44 8.83 -10.01 2.63
CA LYS A 44 10.11 -10.73 2.76
C LYS A 44 10.31 -11.71 1.61
N ASN A 45 9.30 -12.53 1.31
CA ASN A 45 9.36 -13.54 0.26
C ASN A 45 9.48 -12.93 -1.14
N ALA A 46 8.88 -11.74 -1.34
CA ALA A 46 8.97 -11.00 -2.58
C ALA A 46 10.29 -10.24 -2.77
N GLY A 47 11.16 -10.15 -1.76
CA GLY A 47 12.47 -9.50 -1.91
C GLY A 47 12.41 -7.97 -2.04
N LEU A 48 11.51 -7.31 -1.30
CA LEU A 48 11.32 -5.84 -1.33
C LEU A 48 12.53 -5.02 -0.83
N GLY A 49 13.55 -5.66 -0.26
CA GLY A 49 14.75 -5.00 0.25
C GLY A 49 14.42 -4.02 1.38
N PRO A 50 14.80 -2.72 1.26
CA PRO A 50 14.59 -1.74 2.34
C PRO A 50 13.10 -1.55 2.71
N CYS A 51 12.20 -1.80 1.77
CA CYS A 51 10.75 -1.64 1.98
C CYS A 51 10.16 -2.71 2.91
N THR A 52 10.83 -3.84 3.14
CA THR A 52 10.33 -4.86 4.08
C THR A 52 10.14 -4.30 5.49
N SER A 53 11.07 -3.46 5.97
CA SER A 53 10.94 -2.82 7.28
C SER A 53 9.83 -1.75 7.31
N ALA A 54 9.53 -1.13 6.18
CA ALA A 54 8.43 -0.18 6.04
C ALA A 54 7.08 -0.90 6.10
N VAL A 55 6.95 -2.05 5.43
CA VAL A 55 5.78 -2.94 5.56
C VAL A 55 5.62 -3.40 7.01
N GLU A 56 6.70 -3.78 7.69
CA GLU A 56 6.63 -4.20 9.10
C GLU A 56 6.05 -3.13 10.03
N ARG A 57 6.52 -1.87 9.92
CA ARG A 57 5.96 -0.78 10.72
C ARG A 57 4.53 -0.40 10.30
N GLY A 58 4.22 -0.45 9.01
CA GLY A 58 2.87 -0.17 8.51
C GLY A 58 1.87 -1.22 8.98
N SER A 59 2.26 -2.50 8.95
CA SER A 59 1.48 -3.59 9.52
C SER A 59 1.29 -3.43 11.03
N ALA A 60 2.35 -3.09 11.77
CA ALA A 60 2.26 -2.89 13.22
C ALA A 60 1.34 -1.70 13.62
N SER A 61 1.14 -0.72 12.74
CA SER A 61 0.26 0.43 13.03
C SER A 61 -1.20 0.22 12.65
N ALA A 62 -1.52 -0.76 11.81
CA ALA A 62 -2.88 -0.93 11.28
C ALA A 62 -3.49 -2.32 11.51
N ILE A 63 -2.69 -3.32 11.91
CA ILE A 63 -3.18 -4.68 12.13
C ILE A 63 -3.11 -4.98 13.63
N ASP A 64 -4.26 -5.13 14.28
CA ASP A 64 -4.37 -5.34 15.72
C ASP A 64 -5.16 -6.60 16.10
N ALA A 65 -5.71 -7.30 15.11
CA ALA A 65 -6.50 -8.50 15.29
C ALA A 65 -6.03 -9.67 14.40
N PRO A 66 -6.49 -10.91 14.69
CA PRO A 66 -6.24 -12.04 13.81
C PRO A 66 -6.75 -11.77 12.39
N HIS A 67 -5.94 -12.09 11.39
CA HIS A 67 -6.14 -11.60 10.04
C HIS A 67 -5.72 -12.61 8.97
N SER A 68 -6.13 -12.31 7.74
CA SER A 68 -5.51 -12.81 6.52
C SER A 68 -5.25 -11.65 5.55
N ALA A 69 -4.31 -11.83 4.63
CA ALA A 69 -3.85 -10.80 3.74
C ALA A 69 -3.73 -11.31 2.30
N PHE A 70 -3.96 -10.38 1.37
CA PHE A 70 -3.66 -10.54 -0.05
C PHE A 70 -2.71 -9.42 -0.45
N SER A 71 -1.57 -9.77 -1.04
CA SER A 71 -0.56 -8.78 -1.44
C SER A 71 -0.24 -8.82 -2.93
N ASN A 72 0.13 -7.67 -3.47
CA ASN A 72 0.53 -7.49 -4.86
C ASN A 72 1.84 -6.67 -4.93
N TRP A 73 2.70 -7.04 -5.87
CA TRP A 73 3.99 -6.39 -6.14
C TRP A 73 4.44 -6.65 -7.58
N HIS A 74 5.41 -5.88 -8.04
CA HIS A 74 6.04 -6.12 -9.34
C HIS A 74 7.06 -7.27 -9.24
N SER A 75 6.75 -8.43 -9.82
CA SER A 75 7.56 -9.65 -9.66
C SER A 75 8.98 -9.55 -10.23
N GLY A 76 9.18 -8.79 -11.31
CA GLY A 76 10.50 -8.62 -11.95
C GLY A 76 11.38 -7.54 -11.32
N ALA A 77 10.82 -6.68 -10.47
CA ALA A 77 11.51 -5.52 -9.88
C ALA A 77 10.84 -5.09 -8.56
N PRO A 78 10.73 -5.99 -7.58
CA PRO A 78 9.93 -5.78 -6.36
C PRO A 78 10.45 -4.65 -5.47
N ASN A 79 11.73 -4.31 -5.58
CA ASN A 79 12.39 -3.25 -4.83
C ASN A 79 12.38 -1.88 -5.54
N LEU A 80 11.80 -1.77 -6.74
CA LEU A 80 11.71 -0.53 -7.52
C LEU A 80 10.27 -0.01 -7.66
N HIS A 81 9.28 -0.79 -7.23
CA HIS A 81 7.87 -0.47 -7.36
C HIS A 81 7.14 -0.59 -6.04
N ALA A 82 5.92 -0.08 -6.00
CA ALA A 82 5.08 -0.18 -4.82
C ALA A 82 4.69 -1.64 -4.52
N PHE A 83 4.65 -1.95 -3.24
CA PHE A 83 4.00 -3.11 -2.66
C PHE A 83 2.67 -2.68 -2.06
N GLN A 84 1.62 -3.46 -2.29
CA GLN A 84 0.31 -3.25 -1.69
C GLN A 84 -0.12 -4.55 -1.00
N SER A 85 -0.67 -4.43 0.20
CA SER A 85 -1.38 -5.52 0.87
C SER A 85 -2.75 -5.07 1.35
N ILE A 86 -3.77 -5.88 1.12
CA ILE A 86 -5.09 -5.76 1.70
C ILE A 86 -5.20 -6.82 2.79
N VAL A 87 -5.63 -6.43 3.98
CA VAL A 87 -5.71 -7.28 5.17
C VAL A 87 -7.15 -7.26 5.66
N ILE A 88 -7.70 -8.43 5.95
CA ILE A 88 -9.01 -8.57 6.60
C ILE A 88 -8.80 -9.07 8.01
N GLU A 89 -9.28 -8.29 8.97
CA GLU A 89 -9.13 -8.53 10.40
C GLU A 89 -10.42 -9.09 11.00
N THR A 90 -10.30 -9.90 12.05
CA THR A 90 -11.43 -10.58 12.70
C THR A 90 -11.50 -10.22 14.17
N TYR A 91 -12.63 -9.64 14.59
CA TYR A 91 -12.87 -9.25 15.97
C TYR A 91 -13.97 -10.09 16.59
N GLN A 92 -13.90 -10.29 17.90
CA GLN A 92 -14.98 -10.86 18.70
C GLN A 92 -16.07 -9.81 18.96
N SER A 93 -16.69 -9.34 17.89
CA SER A 93 -17.78 -8.37 17.92
C SER A 93 -18.96 -8.91 17.11
N PRO A 94 -20.14 -9.13 17.72
CA PRO A 94 -21.29 -9.69 17.01
C PRO A 94 -21.87 -8.75 15.95
N VAL A 95 -21.55 -7.46 16.03
CA VAL A 95 -22.12 -6.37 15.22
C VAL A 95 -21.12 -5.77 14.24
N ALA A 96 -19.82 -5.87 14.55
CA ALA A 96 -18.74 -5.41 13.69
C ALA A 96 -17.59 -6.43 13.71
N PRO A 97 -17.80 -7.65 13.19
CA PRO A 97 -16.84 -8.74 13.33
C PRO A 97 -15.59 -8.60 12.45
N ARG A 98 -15.58 -7.64 11.53
CA ARG A 98 -14.54 -7.48 10.51
C ARG A 98 -14.07 -6.05 10.42
N ALA A 99 -12.77 -5.89 10.22
CA ALA A 99 -12.17 -4.66 9.74
C ALA A 99 -11.30 -4.96 8.51
N ALA A 100 -10.91 -3.90 7.81
CA ALA A 100 -10.01 -4.01 6.68
C ALA A 100 -8.87 -3.01 6.82
N SER A 101 -7.68 -3.46 6.48
CA SER A 101 -6.47 -2.63 6.47
C SER A 101 -5.79 -2.69 5.12
N VAL A 102 -5.20 -1.58 4.69
CA VAL A 102 -4.39 -1.50 3.47
C VAL A 102 -3.01 -1.01 3.86
N ILE A 103 -1.99 -1.80 3.51
CA ILE A 103 -0.59 -1.44 3.69
C ILE A 103 0.00 -1.17 2.31
N LEU A 104 0.46 0.05 2.08
CA LEU A 104 1.21 0.44 0.89
C LEU A 104 2.64 0.74 1.31
N ALA A 105 3.62 0.21 0.59
CA ALA A 105 5.02 0.60 0.77
C ALA A 105 5.64 0.87 -0.60
N SER A 106 6.36 1.97 -0.75
CA SER A 106 7.02 2.34 -2.00
C SER A 106 8.45 2.79 -1.75
N PRO A 107 9.41 2.42 -2.61
CA PRO A 107 10.75 2.97 -2.57
C PRO A 107 10.73 4.49 -2.70
N SER A 108 11.55 5.16 -1.90
CA SER A 108 11.84 6.59 -1.97
C SER A 108 13.34 6.80 -2.17
N ALA A 109 13.78 8.03 -2.44
CA ALA A 109 15.17 8.32 -2.79
C ALA A 109 16.20 7.78 -1.79
N ASN A 110 15.87 7.78 -0.50
CA ASN A 110 16.76 7.37 0.58
C ASN A 110 16.14 6.29 1.49
N GLY A 111 15.23 5.46 0.98
CA GLY A 111 14.57 4.45 1.78
C GLY A 111 13.23 4.01 1.23
N CYS A 112 12.25 3.89 2.11
CA CYS A 112 10.88 3.55 1.72
C CYS A 112 9.86 4.33 2.54
N ASP A 113 8.80 4.71 1.88
CA ASP A 113 7.65 5.34 2.51
C ASP A 113 6.56 4.27 2.63
N ALA A 114 5.92 4.22 3.79
CA ALA A 114 4.77 3.34 4.02
C ALA A 114 3.54 4.18 4.39
N THR A 115 2.40 3.79 3.85
CA THR A 115 1.09 4.28 4.25
C THR A 115 0.26 3.10 4.71
N SER A 116 -0.32 3.19 5.90
CA SER A 116 -1.27 2.20 6.38
C SER A 116 -2.63 2.87 6.58
N ILE A 117 -3.67 2.23 6.08
CA ILE A 117 -5.06 2.63 6.28
C ILE A 117 -5.74 1.51 7.04
N GLN A 118 -6.48 1.81 8.11
CA GLN A 118 -7.33 0.86 8.82
C GLN A 118 -8.76 1.39 8.80
N VAL A 119 -9.70 0.54 8.41
CA VAL A 119 -11.14 0.83 8.41
C VAL A 119 -11.83 -0.15 9.33
N PHE A 120 -12.25 0.35 10.49
CA PHE A 120 -12.85 -0.46 11.55
C PHE A 120 -14.27 0.03 11.85
N PRO A 121 -15.31 -0.79 11.64
CA PRO A 121 -16.67 -0.46 12.05
C PRO A 121 -16.87 -0.67 13.56
N SER A 122 -17.70 0.17 14.16
CA SER A 122 -18.15 0.08 15.56
C SER A 122 -19.66 0.22 15.61
N ALA A 123 -20.32 -0.55 16.48
CA ALA A 123 -21.74 -0.37 16.75
C ALA A 123 -22.04 0.81 17.68
N ARG A 124 -21.00 1.43 18.25
CA ARG A 124 -21.16 2.63 19.07
C ARG A 124 -21.34 3.85 18.17
N PRO A 125 -22.13 4.84 18.60
CA PRO A 125 -22.23 6.11 17.87
C PRO A 125 -20.88 6.83 17.89
N CYS A 126 -20.59 7.58 16.83
CA CYS A 126 -19.30 8.26 16.69
C CYS A 126 -18.98 9.21 17.85
N ILE A 127 -19.99 9.80 18.49
CA ILE A 127 -19.79 10.68 19.65
C ILE A 127 -19.20 9.93 20.86
N ASP A 128 -19.53 8.65 21.03
CA ASP A 128 -18.98 7.84 22.12
C ASP A 128 -17.58 7.31 21.78
N VAL A 129 -17.34 7.01 20.50
CA VAL A 129 -16.00 6.68 19.99
C VAL A 129 -15.05 7.87 20.10
N GLU A 130 -15.52 9.08 19.79
CA GLU A 130 -14.77 10.33 19.88
C GLU A 130 -14.25 10.58 21.29
N LYS A 131 -15.09 10.38 22.32
CA LYS A 131 -14.69 10.52 23.74
C LYS A 131 -13.49 9.65 24.09
N ASP A 132 -13.38 8.46 23.50
CA ASP A 132 -12.22 7.58 23.74
C ASP A 132 -10.99 8.03 22.96
N ILE A 133 -11.15 8.41 21.69
CA ILE A 133 -10.04 8.84 20.83
C ILE A 133 -9.39 10.12 21.36
N LEU A 134 -10.19 11.04 21.90
CA LEU A 134 -9.69 12.30 22.48
C LEU A 134 -8.83 12.10 23.73
N LYS A 135 -8.78 10.91 24.32
CA LYS A 135 -7.85 10.59 25.42
C LYS A 135 -6.39 10.58 24.97
N SER A 136 -6.13 10.34 23.68
CA SER A 136 -4.78 10.23 23.11
C SER A 136 -4.59 10.98 21.79
N SER A 137 -5.59 11.78 21.40
CA SER A 137 -5.62 12.51 20.12
C SER A 137 -6.17 13.92 20.29
N ALA A 138 -5.83 14.80 19.35
CA ALA A 138 -6.37 16.15 19.28
C ALA A 138 -7.11 16.37 17.95
N VAL A 139 -8.14 17.21 17.97
CA VAL A 139 -8.77 17.71 16.74
C VAL A 139 -7.81 18.70 16.08
N ILE A 140 -7.41 18.43 14.84
CA ILE A 140 -6.48 19.27 14.07
C ILE A 140 -7.14 20.02 12.92
N GLY A 141 -8.42 19.74 12.65
CA GLY A 141 -9.18 20.40 11.59
C GLY A 141 -10.54 19.77 11.36
N LYS A 142 -11.21 20.21 10.29
CA LYS A 142 -12.47 19.62 9.80
C LYS A 142 -12.39 19.39 8.30
N LEU A 143 -12.88 18.25 7.84
CA LEU A 143 -12.99 17.87 6.43
C LEU A 143 -14.47 17.68 6.09
N ALA A 144 -15.04 18.57 5.26
CA ALA A 144 -16.47 18.57 4.92
C ALA A 144 -17.41 18.47 6.14
N GLY A 145 -17.03 19.09 7.26
CA GLY A 145 -17.78 19.08 8.52
C GLY A 145 -17.42 17.95 9.49
N LEU A 146 -16.69 16.91 9.05
CA LEU A 146 -16.19 15.85 9.93
C LEU A 146 -14.89 16.28 10.62
N PRO A 147 -14.74 16.09 11.95
CA PRO A 147 -13.47 16.36 12.62
C PRO A 147 -12.35 15.44 12.12
N LEU A 148 -11.17 16.01 11.93
CA LEU A 148 -9.93 15.28 11.68
C LEU A 148 -9.13 15.23 12.98
N TYR A 149 -8.89 14.03 13.49
CA TYR A 149 -8.09 13.82 14.70
C TYR A 149 -6.66 13.46 14.33
N ARG A 150 -5.72 13.82 15.18
CA ARG A 150 -4.33 13.34 15.12
C ARG A 150 -3.92 12.76 16.47
N SER A 151 -3.45 11.52 16.47
CA SER A 151 -2.92 10.87 17.66
C SER A 151 -1.52 11.38 18.00
N SER A 152 -1.05 11.11 19.22
CA SER A 152 0.33 11.43 19.63
C SER A 152 1.41 10.76 18.77
N VAL A 153 1.09 9.62 18.14
CA VAL A 153 1.99 8.88 17.24
C VAL A 153 1.88 9.33 15.78
N GLY A 154 1.10 10.37 15.49
CA GLY A 154 1.01 11.00 14.18
C GLY A 154 -0.01 10.40 13.22
N GLU A 155 -0.78 9.40 13.65
CA GLU A 155 -1.90 8.83 12.88
C GLU A 155 -3.05 9.84 12.79
N HIS A 156 -3.63 9.97 11.61
CA HIS A 156 -4.86 10.73 11.40
C HIS A 156 -6.07 9.82 11.49
N ARG A 157 -7.13 10.29 12.16
CA ARG A 157 -8.40 9.54 12.24
C ARG A 157 -9.57 10.39 11.79
N ILE A 158 -10.52 9.73 11.14
CA ILE A 158 -11.83 10.29 10.78
C ILE A 158 -12.89 9.34 11.33
N LEU A 159 -13.93 9.91 11.92
CA LEU A 159 -15.10 9.18 12.41
C LEU A 159 -16.28 9.47 11.49
N MET A 160 -16.78 8.43 10.84
CA MET A 160 -17.88 8.53 9.90
C MET A 160 -19.11 7.81 10.47
N PRO A 161 -20.25 8.50 10.66
CA PRO A 161 -21.48 7.85 11.05
C PRO A 161 -21.90 6.78 10.04
N SER A 162 -22.40 5.64 10.54
CA SER A 162 -22.91 4.55 9.70
C SER A 162 -24.38 4.25 9.99
N ALA A 163 -24.98 3.40 9.17
CA ALA A 163 -26.32 2.89 9.41
C ALA A 163 -26.44 2.26 10.82
N GLY A 164 -27.63 2.35 11.42
CA GLY A 164 -27.89 1.79 12.75
C GLY A 164 -27.22 2.56 13.90
N ASN A 165 -26.90 3.84 13.71
CA ASN A 165 -26.22 4.69 14.70
C ASN A 165 -24.80 4.19 15.07
N GLY A 166 -24.17 3.44 14.18
CA GLY A 166 -22.78 3.01 14.32
C GLY A 166 -21.79 4.07 13.89
N CYS A 167 -20.51 3.72 13.96
CA CYS A 167 -19.40 4.56 13.54
C CYS A 167 -18.37 3.74 12.77
N VAL A 168 -17.95 4.23 11.62
CA VAL A 168 -16.76 3.73 10.91
C VAL A 168 -15.58 4.61 11.28
N ILE A 169 -14.54 3.97 11.82
CA ILE A 169 -13.28 4.60 12.18
C ILE A 169 -12.32 4.38 11.03
N ILE A 170 -11.78 5.47 10.49
CA ILE A 170 -10.79 5.43 9.42
C ILE A 170 -9.49 5.99 9.98
N GLY A 171 -8.50 5.14 10.19
CA GLY A 171 -7.15 5.49 10.58
C GLY A 171 -6.23 5.55 9.37
N VAL A 172 -5.40 6.58 9.28
CA VAL A 172 -4.39 6.74 8.23
C VAL A 172 -3.07 7.13 8.87
N SER A 173 -2.04 6.31 8.67
CA SER A 173 -0.68 6.60 9.12
C SER A 173 0.26 6.63 7.93
N VAL A 174 1.19 7.58 7.93
CA VAL A 174 2.31 7.63 6.99
C VAL A 174 3.60 7.52 7.78
N GLN A 175 4.49 6.65 7.32
CA GLN A 175 5.75 6.34 7.97
C GLN A 175 6.88 6.46 6.95
N TYR A 176 7.91 7.20 7.33
CA TYR A 176 9.10 7.39 6.51
C TYR A 176 10.23 6.56 7.07
N VAL A 177 10.77 5.69 6.24
CA VAL A 177 11.80 4.74 6.64
C VAL A 177 13.05 5.05 5.90
N ALA A 178 14.06 5.56 6.62
CA ALA A 178 15.39 5.65 6.07
C ALA A 178 15.88 4.24 5.70
N GLY A 179 16.39 4.08 4.50
CA GLY A 179 17.18 2.92 4.13
C GLY A 179 18.40 2.84 5.04
N ALA A 180 18.91 1.64 5.27
CA ALA A 180 20.28 1.51 5.76
C ALA A 180 21.17 2.32 4.81
N ALA A 181 21.99 3.24 5.35
CA ALA A 181 22.85 4.08 4.54
C ALA A 181 23.59 3.19 3.53
N ALA A 182 23.32 3.39 2.23
CA ALA A 182 24.14 2.78 1.22
C ALA A 182 25.57 3.23 1.50
N ALA A 183 26.51 2.28 1.56
CA ALA A 183 27.93 2.63 1.57
C ALA A 183 28.14 3.67 0.44
N PRO A 184 28.94 4.73 0.69
CA PRO A 184 29.13 5.78 -0.30
C PRO A 184 29.48 5.13 -1.63
N LEU A 185 28.71 5.45 -2.67
CA LEU A 185 29.02 5.00 -4.02
C LEU A 185 30.49 5.33 -4.29
N PRO A 186 31.29 4.41 -4.87
CA PRO A 186 32.63 4.76 -5.29
C PRO A 186 32.51 5.98 -6.20
N VAL A 187 33.20 7.05 -5.83
CA VAL A 187 33.27 8.29 -6.61
C VAL A 187 33.62 7.88 -8.04
N GLN A 188 32.69 8.07 -8.97
CA GLN A 188 33.00 7.84 -10.38
C GLN A 188 34.20 8.74 -10.73
N PRO A 189 35.30 8.19 -11.27
CA PRO A 189 36.41 9.00 -11.71
C PRO A 189 35.88 10.02 -12.72
N ALA A 190 36.29 11.28 -12.57
CA ALA A 190 35.92 12.33 -13.51
C ALA A 190 36.18 11.86 -14.95
N PRO A 191 35.26 12.13 -15.89
CA PRO A 191 35.49 11.77 -17.29
C PRO A 191 36.80 12.41 -17.75
N ALA A 192 37.66 11.60 -18.36
CA ALA A 192 38.94 12.05 -18.88
C ALA A 192 38.71 13.23 -19.84
N PRO A 193 39.56 14.28 -19.80
CA PRO A 193 39.42 15.42 -20.69
C PRO A 193 39.47 14.92 -22.14
N ILE A 194 38.44 15.25 -22.91
CA ILE A 194 38.39 15.02 -24.35
C ILE A 194 39.47 15.92 -24.96
N ILE A 195 40.63 15.35 -25.29
CA ILE A 195 41.67 16.03 -26.04
C ILE A 195 41.14 16.21 -27.47
N SER A 196 40.74 17.43 -27.81
CA SER A 196 40.40 17.79 -29.19
C SER A 196 41.62 17.60 -30.10
N PRO A 197 41.49 16.95 -31.27
CA PRO A 197 42.60 16.85 -32.21
C PRO A 197 42.95 18.24 -32.78
N SER A 198 44.23 18.59 -32.71
CA SER A 198 44.77 19.83 -33.27
C SER A 198 44.53 19.94 -34.78
N PRO A 199 44.32 21.15 -35.31
CA PRO A 199 44.12 21.35 -36.75
C PRO A 199 45.43 21.13 -37.53
N THR A 200 45.34 20.33 -38.59
CA THR A 200 46.41 20.07 -39.57
C THR A 200 46.85 21.37 -40.27
N PRO A 201 48.14 21.62 -40.52
CA PRO A 201 48.56 22.81 -41.27
C PRO A 201 48.20 22.66 -42.75
N SER A 202 47.57 23.69 -43.32
CA SER A 202 47.38 23.81 -44.77
C SER A 202 48.72 24.03 -45.45
N ALA A 203 49.05 23.16 -46.41
CA ALA A 203 50.18 23.33 -47.31
C ALA A 203 49.88 24.43 -48.35
N LYS A 204 50.85 25.31 -48.59
CA LYS A 204 50.96 26.17 -49.76
C LYS A 204 52.03 25.59 -50.68
#